data_AF-A0A1X7JY93-F1
#
_entry.id   AF-A0A1X7JY93-F1
#
_cell.length_a   1.000
_cell.length_b   1.000
_cell.length_c   1.000
_cell.angle_alpha   90.00
_cell.angle_beta   90.00
_cell.angle_gamma   90.00
#
_symmetry.space_group_name_H-M   'P 1'
#
loop_
_entity.id
_entity.type
_entity.pdbx_description
1 polymer ?
#
loop_
_entity_poly.entity_id
_entity_poly.type
_entity_poly.pdbx_seq_one_letter_code
_entity_poly.pdbx_strand_id
1 'polypeptide(L)' 'MQNTNYHCDSCPNGVVVLNKRETGTGIRLSVQNCNVCGKEYGLKESAGLVKVGKEVKNA' A
#
# COMPACT_ATOMS: atom_id res chain seq x y z
N MET A 1 -4.38 -9.29 -8.92
CA MET A 1 -3.92 -8.01 -8.34
C MET A 1 -3.76 -8.23 -6.85
N GLN A 2 -2.62 -7.86 -6.28
CA GLN A 2 -2.36 -8.01 -4.85
C GLN A 2 -2.33 -6.64 -4.20
N ASN A 3 -3.18 -6.43 -3.21
CA ASN A 3 -3.26 -5.20 -2.44
C ASN A 3 -2.69 -5.45 -1.05
N THR A 4 -1.74 -4.61 -0.65
CA THR A 4 -1.18 -4.62 0.70
C THR A 4 -1.48 -3.29 1.37
N ASN A 5 -2.06 -3.36 2.56
CA ASN A 5 -2.40 -2.18 3.33
C ASN A 5 -1.29 -1.92 4.36
N TYR A 6 -0.99 -0.66 4.60
CA TYR A 6 0.01 -0.19 5.56
C TYR A 6 -0.59 0.91 6.42
N HIS A 7 -0.13 1.02 7.67
CA HIS A 7 -0.51 2.11 8.56
C HIS A 7 0.22 3.38 8.15
N CYS A 8 -0.54 4.47 8.09
CA CYS A 8 -0.02 5.82 7.93
C CYS A 8 0.77 6.23 9.18
N ASP A 9 2.00 6.70 9.02
CA ASP A 9 2.81 7.16 10.16
C ASP A 9 2.23 8.43 10.81
N SER A 10 1.57 9.26 10.01
CA SER A 10 1.11 10.59 10.44
C SER A 10 -0.30 10.57 11.05
N CYS A 11 -1.03 9.45 10.95
CA CYS A 11 -2.42 9.37 11.41
C CYS A 11 -2.74 8.00 11.99
N PRO A 12 -3.34 7.92 13.19
CA PRO A 12 -3.57 6.66 13.89
C PRO A 12 -4.53 5.71 13.15
N ASN A 13 -5.47 6.27 12.38
CA ASN A 13 -6.47 5.51 11.62
C ASN A 13 -6.21 5.53 10.10
N GLY A 14 -5.06 6.06 9.67
CA GLY A 14 -4.74 6.18 8.25
C GLY A 14 -4.22 4.87 7.67
N VAL A 15 -4.69 4.55 6.47
CA VAL A 15 -4.26 3.38 5.70
C VAL A 15 -3.71 3.83 4.35
N VAL A 16 -2.55 3.31 4.01
CA VAL A 16 -1.84 3.48 2.74
C VAL A 16 -1.92 2.16 1.99
N VAL A 17 -2.36 2.19 0.73
CA VAL A 17 -2.59 0.97 -0.05
C VAL A 17 -1.52 0.83 -1.13
N LEU A 18 -0.71 -0.22 -1.05
CA LEU A 18 0.18 -0.64 -2.12
C LEU A 18 -0.53 -1.65 -3.02
N ASN A 19 -0.64 -1.30 -4.30
CA ASN A 19 -1.17 -2.14 -5.35
C ASN A 19 -0.01 -2.76 -6.11
N LYS A 20 0.02 -4.09 -6.17
CA LYS A 20 0.92 -4.85 -7.03
C LYS A 20 0.09 -5.51 -8.14
N ARG A 21 0.37 -5.12 -9.38
CA ARG A 21 -0.24 -5.68 -10.58
C ARG A 21 0.85 -6.32 -11.44
N GLU A 22 0.75 -7.63 -11.63
CA GLU A 22 1.51 -8.33 -12.65
C GLU A 22 0.93 -8.02 -14.02
N THR A 23 1.78 -7.56 -14.93
CA THR A 23 1.52 -7.39 -16.34
C THR A 23 2.30 -8.45 -17.10
N GLY A 24 1.90 -8.80 -18.33
CA GLY A 24 2.63 -9.79 -19.13
C GLY A 24 4.10 -9.45 -19.40
N THR A 25 4.51 -8.21 -19.10
CA THR A 25 5.87 -7.68 -19.25
C THR A 25 6.59 -7.39 -17.91
N GLY A 26 5.97 -7.63 -16.75
CA GLY A 26 6.61 -7.37 -15.45
C GLY A 26 5.64 -7.09 -14.30
N ILE A 27 6.13 -6.37 -13.29
CA ILE A 27 5.36 -6.01 -12.08
C ILE A 27 5.22 -4.49 -12.03
N ARG A 28 3.98 -4.00 -12.03
CA ARG A 28 3.66 -2.60 -11.78
C ARG A 28 3.25 -2.42 -10.32
N LEU A 29 3.99 -1.58 -9.60
CA LEU A 29 3.68 -1.18 -8.23
C LEU A 29 3.10 0.23 -8.22
N SER A 30 2.05 0.46 -7.44
CA SER A 30 1.43 1.77 -7.23
C SER A 30 1.05 1.94 -5.78
N VAL A 31 1.43 3.05 -5.17
CA VAL A 31 1.03 3.42 -3.81
C VAL A 31 -0.12 4.41 -3.91
N GLN A 32 -1.15 4.22 -3.09
CA GLN A 32 -2.23 5.18 -2.89
C GLN A 32 -1.92 6.06 -1.69
N ASN A 33 -2.37 7.31 -1.76
CA ASN A 33 -2.25 8.26 -0.66
C ASN A 33 -3.02 7.75 0.57
N CYS A 34 -2.64 8.23 1.76
CA CYS A 34 -3.37 7.90 2.97
C CYS A 34 -4.84 8.32 2.84
N ASN A 35 -5.76 7.40 3.11
CA ASN A 35 -7.20 7.64 3.01
C ASN A 35 -7.74 8.67 4.02
N VAL A 36 -6.99 8.99 5.08
CA VAL A 36 -7.42 9.94 6.13
C VAL A 36 -6.83 11.33 5.92
N CYS A 37 -5.50 11.45 5.79
CA CYS A 37 -4.83 12.75 5.67
C CYS A 37 -4.45 13.13 4.24
N GLY A 38 -4.62 12.23 3.27
CA GLY A 38 -4.23 12.48 1.88
C GLY A 38 -2.72 12.54 1.65
N LYS A 39 -1.90 12.24 2.67
CA LYS A 39 -0.43 12.22 2.54
C LYS A 39 -0.02 11.28 1.41
N GLU A 40 0.78 11.82 0.51
CA GLU A 40 1.38 11.08 -0.60
C GLU A 40 2.53 10.20 -0.08
N TYR A 41 2.61 8.98 -0.57
CA TYR A 41 3.67 8.04 -0.23
C TYR A 41 4.33 7.52 -1.48
N GLY A 42 5.65 7.67 -1.58
CA GLY A 42 6.43 6.97 -2.59
C GLY A 42 6.55 5.47 -2.29
N LEU A 43 6.95 4.68 -3.30
CA LEU A 43 7.22 3.25 -3.13
C LEU A 43 8.24 2.96 -2.02
N LYS A 44 9.31 3.77 -1.94
CA LYS A 44 10.35 3.65 -0.91
C LYS A 44 9.81 3.93 0.49
N GLU A 45 9.01 4.98 0.63
CA GLU A 45 8.43 5.38 1.91
C GLU A 45 7.41 4.34 2.39
N SER A 46 6.58 3.83 1.47
CA SER A 46 5.60 2.79 1.79
C SER A 46 6.23 1.49 2.30
N ALA A 47 7.47 1.18 1.91
CA ALA A 47 8.20 -0.01 2.37
C ALA A 47 8.64 0.08 3.84
N GLY A 48 8.74 1.28 4.41
CA GLY A 48 9.05 1.51 5.82
C GLY A 48 7.82 1.56 6.72
N LEU A 49 6.61 1.51 6.16
CA LEU A 49 5.37 1.58 6.92
C LEU A 49 5.01 0.22 7.53
N VAL A 50 4.26 0.27 8.64
CA VAL A 50 3.80 -0.93 9.32
C VAL A 50 2.68 -1.58 8.51
N LYS A 51 2.88 -2.82 8.06
CA LYS A 51 1.87 -3.58 7.30
C LYS A 51 0.63 -3.84 8.17
N VAL A 52 -0.55 -3.48 7.67
CA VAL A 52 -1.84 -3.86 8.23
C VAL A 52 -2.08 -5.32 7.83
N GLY A 53 -1.97 -6.28 8.76
CA GLY A 53 -2.32 -7.68 8.50
C GLY A 53 -3.79 -7.79 8.05
N LYS A 54 -4.21 -8.62 7.11
CA LYS A 54 -3.67 -9.84 6.50
C LYS A 54 -3.59 -9.69 4.99
N GLU A 55 -2.62 -10.37 4.37
CA GLU A 55 -2.68 -10.72 2.95
C GLU A 55 -4.01 -11.43 2.66
N VAL A 56 -4.93 -10.76 1.98
CA VAL A 56 -6.07 -11.42 1.35
C VAL A 56 -5.52 -12.11 0.10
N LYS A 57 -5.02 -13.32 0.28
CA LYS A 57 -4.78 -14.25 -0.82
C LYS A 57 -6.17 -14.64 -1.34
N ASN A 58 -6.63 -14.00 -2.41
CA ASN A 58 -7.76 -14.54 -3.17
C ASN A 58 -7.29 -15.86 -3.76
N ALA A 59 -7.82 -16.96 -3.21
CA ALA A 59 -7.67 -18.32 -3.71
C ALA A 59 -8.52 -18.53 -4.96
#